data_AF-A0A973PWL2-F1
#
_entry.id   AF-A0A973PWL2-F1
#
_cell.length_a   1.000
_cell.length_b   1.000
_cell.length_c   1.000
_cell.angle_alpha   90.00
_cell.angle_beta   90.00
_cell.angle_gamma   90.00
#
_symmetry.space_group_name_H-M   'P 1'
#
loop_
_entity.id
_entity.type
_entity.pdbx_description
1 polymer ?
#
loop_
_entity_poly.entity_id
_entity_poly.type
_entity_poly.pdbx_seq_one_letter_code
_entity_poly.pdbx_strand_id
1 'polypeptide(L)'
;MTAQDDGLRAAGRAVPRIRWRRGDLRAQPFPAVPATAAADPAVQRETLALLRQWAEAEAETAIEWYLGDKRLKRMGSRLLQGLAIAFAVAGTAVPLGTAAAGGSGQGWGYVLLAVAAGCKGFDHFFGLSSAWMRDIAVAHALRSELNAVRLEWAADVLRAGPGADDPHRLLEPAETERQLALIARLAASVRGHIEGETADWQAEFSSSLSELHGQGTLPGVDR
;
A
#
# COMPACT_ATOMS: atom_id res chain seq x y z
N MET A 1 -41.57 -33.17 -40.37
CA MET A 1 -42.14 -31.83 -40.13
C MET A 1 -41.79 -31.43 -38.71
N THR A 2 -40.80 -30.52 -38.57
CA THR A 2 -40.52 -29.58 -37.44
C THR A 2 -40.47 -30.10 -35.99
N ALA A 3 -39.62 -29.69 -35.07
CA ALA A 3 -38.43 -28.82 -34.89
C ALA A 3 -38.23 -28.88 -33.35
N GLN A 4 -37.05 -29.15 -32.78
CA GLN A 4 -36.01 -28.17 -32.46
C GLN A 4 -36.53 -26.90 -31.77
N ASP A 5 -36.42 -26.84 -30.44
CA ASP A 5 -35.80 -25.77 -29.66
C ASP A 5 -36.20 -25.87 -28.18
N ASP A 6 -35.21 -26.00 -27.29
CA ASP A 6 -35.12 -25.28 -26.00
C ASP A 6 -33.96 -25.84 -25.14
N GLY A 7 -32.78 -25.93 -25.75
CA GLY A 7 -31.55 -25.72 -25.02
C GLY A 7 -31.03 -24.34 -25.41
N LEU A 8 -31.18 -23.32 -24.56
CA LEU A 8 -30.40 -22.06 -24.54
C LEU A 8 -31.10 -20.98 -23.69
N ARG A 9 -31.18 -21.15 -22.37
CA ARG A 9 -31.27 -20.01 -21.44
C ARG A 9 -30.38 -20.20 -20.22
N ALA A 10 -29.09 -20.00 -20.49
CA ALA A 10 -28.18 -19.20 -19.67
C ALA A 10 -28.33 -19.32 -18.14
N ALA A 11 -27.82 -20.42 -17.58
CA ALA A 11 -27.34 -20.42 -16.21
C ALA A 11 -25.96 -19.71 -16.17
N GLY A 12 -25.96 -18.39 -16.38
CA GLY A 12 -24.82 -17.55 -16.03
C GLY A 12 -24.65 -17.62 -14.52
N ARG A 13 -23.79 -18.52 -14.02
CA ARG A 13 -23.35 -18.50 -12.64
C ARG A 13 -22.66 -17.15 -12.42
N ALA A 14 -23.38 -16.24 -11.77
CA ALA A 14 -22.83 -14.99 -11.29
C ALA A 14 -21.67 -15.35 -10.35
N VAL A 15 -20.44 -15.12 -10.82
CA VAL A 15 -19.23 -15.20 -10.00
C VAL A 15 -19.44 -14.27 -8.79
N PRO A 16 -19.33 -14.77 -7.55
CA PRO A 16 -19.53 -13.93 -6.38
C PRO A 16 -18.47 -12.83 -6.39
N ARG A 17 -18.92 -11.58 -6.57
CA ARG A 17 -18.07 -10.39 -6.39
C ARG A 17 -17.72 -10.33 -4.91
N ILE A 18 -16.54 -10.81 -4.55
CA ILE A 18 -16.02 -10.75 -3.18
C ILE A 18 -16.00 -9.28 -2.78
N ARG A 19 -16.84 -8.92 -1.80
CA ARG A 19 -16.95 -7.55 -1.29
C ARG A 19 -16.06 -7.42 -0.07
N TRP A 20 -14.89 -6.82 -0.26
CA TRP A 20 -13.83 -6.65 0.74
C TRP A 20 -14.22 -5.68 1.86
N ARG A 21 -13.98 -6.08 3.11
CA ARG A 21 -14.05 -5.18 4.29
C ARG A 21 -12.70 -4.46 4.43
N ARG A 22 -12.72 -3.13 4.34
CA ARG A 22 -11.58 -2.23 4.63
C ARG A 22 -10.98 -2.54 6.01
N GLY A 23 -9.67 -2.73 6.09
CA GLY A 23 -8.98 -2.80 7.38
C GLY A 23 -7.49 -3.12 7.31
N ASP A 24 -7.12 -4.26 6.73
CA ASP A 24 -5.73 -4.73 6.73
C ASP A 24 -5.37 -5.41 5.40
N LEU A 25 -4.10 -5.29 5.00
CA LEU A 25 -3.48 -6.09 3.93
C LEU A 25 -3.46 -7.55 4.38
N ARG A 26 -4.56 -8.26 4.14
CA ARG A 26 -4.61 -9.72 4.31
C ARG A 26 -4.28 -10.35 2.98
N ALA A 27 -3.33 -11.29 3.01
CA ALA A 27 -3.07 -12.16 1.88
C ALA A 27 -4.38 -12.79 1.44
N GLN A 28 -4.76 -12.56 0.18
CA GLN A 28 -5.94 -13.21 -0.37
C GLN A 28 -5.67 -14.71 -0.47
N PRO A 29 -6.66 -15.57 -0.14
CA PRO A 29 -6.47 -17.00 -0.28
C PRO A 29 -6.13 -17.33 -1.72
N PHE A 30 -5.08 -18.13 -1.92
CA PHE A 30 -4.67 -18.56 -3.25
C PHE A 30 -5.80 -19.36 -3.90
N PRO A 31 -6.17 -19.06 -5.16
CA PRO A 31 -7.28 -19.75 -5.83
C PRO A 31 -6.95 -21.23 -6.04
N ALA A 32 -7.96 -22.09 -5.92
CA ALA A 32 -7.78 -23.51 -6.16
C ALA A 32 -7.46 -23.79 -7.63
N VAL A 33 -6.44 -24.61 -7.88
CA VAL A 33 -6.07 -25.07 -9.22
C VAL A 33 -6.59 -26.50 -9.37
N PRO A 34 -7.68 -26.73 -10.14
CA PRO A 34 -8.20 -28.07 -10.34
C PRO A 34 -7.23 -28.89 -11.20
N ALA A 35 -7.05 -30.18 -10.88
CA ALA A 35 -6.16 -31.07 -11.64
C ALA A 35 -6.60 -31.21 -13.12
N THR A 36 -7.88 -31.00 -13.41
CA THR A 36 -8.44 -31.00 -14.77
C THR A 36 -7.96 -29.82 -15.62
N ALA A 37 -7.40 -28.76 -15.02
CA ALA A 37 -6.90 -27.60 -15.74
C ALA A 37 -5.75 -27.95 -16.72
N ALA A 38 -5.04 -29.05 -16.50
CA ALA A 38 -3.98 -29.50 -17.40
C ALA A 38 -4.50 -30.22 -18.65
N ALA A 39 -5.73 -30.75 -18.61
CA ALA A 39 -6.30 -31.59 -19.66
C ALA A 39 -7.49 -30.96 -20.38
N ASP A 40 -8.23 -30.07 -19.70
CA ASP A 40 -9.40 -29.39 -20.25
C ASP A 40 -9.05 -27.94 -20.66
N PRO A 41 -9.13 -27.61 -21.97
CA PRO A 41 -8.88 -26.27 -22.50
C PRO A 41 -9.67 -25.14 -21.84
N ALA A 42 -10.93 -25.40 -21.47
CA ALA A 42 -11.80 -24.38 -20.90
C ALA A 42 -11.41 -24.11 -19.45
N VAL A 43 -11.16 -25.17 -18.69
CA VAL A 43 -10.74 -25.10 -17.30
C VAL A 43 -9.34 -24.49 -17.18
N GLN A 44 -8.43 -24.77 -18.12
CA GLN A 44 -7.10 -24.15 -18.18
C GLN A 44 -7.19 -22.62 -18.23
N ARG A 45 -7.97 -22.09 -19.17
CA ARG A 45 -8.15 -20.64 -19.37
C ARG A 45 -8.85 -19.98 -18.19
N GLU A 46 -9.89 -20.62 -17.66
CA GLU A 46 -10.59 -20.12 -16.48
C GLU A 46 -9.64 -20.04 -15.28
N THR A 47 -8.83 -21.07 -15.06
CA THR A 47 -7.85 -21.10 -13.96
C THR A 47 -6.82 -19.98 -14.11
N LEU A 48 -6.27 -19.77 -15.32
CA LEU A 48 -5.32 -18.69 -15.59
C LEU A 48 -5.96 -17.30 -15.40
N ALA A 49 -7.21 -17.12 -15.83
CA ALA A 49 -7.94 -15.88 -15.61
C ALA A 49 -8.20 -15.62 -14.11
N LEU A 50 -8.53 -16.66 -13.33
CA LEU A 50 -8.69 -16.56 -11.88
C LEU A 50 -7.38 -16.19 -11.18
N LEU A 51 -6.26 -16.82 -11.55
CA LEU A 51 -4.94 -16.51 -11.02
C LEU A 51 -4.53 -15.06 -11.33
N ARG A 52 -4.78 -14.60 -12.56
CA ARG A 52 -4.55 -13.21 -12.94
C ARG A 52 -5.41 -12.26 -12.10
N GLN A 53 -6.71 -12.52 -11.99
CA GLN A 53 -7.61 -11.67 -11.20
C GLN A 53 -7.21 -11.61 -9.73
N TRP A 54 -6.76 -12.73 -9.15
CA TRP A 54 -6.23 -12.77 -7.79
C TRP A 54 -5.00 -11.85 -7.64
N ALA A 55 -4.02 -11.94 -8.54
CA ALA A 55 -2.82 -11.09 -8.48
C ALA A 55 -3.14 -9.61 -8.73
N GLU A 56 -4.03 -9.30 -9.67
CA GLU A 56 -4.49 -7.92 -9.91
C GLU A 56 -5.23 -7.35 -8.70
N ALA A 57 -6.11 -8.12 -8.08
CA ALA A 57 -6.85 -7.70 -6.89
C ALA A 57 -5.93 -7.48 -5.68
N GLU A 58 -4.90 -8.30 -5.52
CA GLU A 58 -3.86 -8.11 -4.50
C GLU A 58 -3.12 -6.78 -4.70
N ALA A 59 -2.67 -6.50 -5.94
CA ALA A 59 -2.02 -5.24 -6.29
C ALA A 59 -2.93 -4.02 -6.11
N GLU A 60 -4.18 -4.09 -6.56
CA GLU A 60 -5.16 -3.00 -6.39
C GLU A 60 -5.46 -2.72 -4.92
N THR A 61 -5.62 -3.78 -4.11
CA THR A 61 -5.81 -3.64 -2.66
C THR A 61 -4.60 -2.99 -2.01
N ALA A 62 -3.38 -3.36 -2.43
CA ALA A 62 -2.15 -2.72 -1.96
C ALA A 62 -2.08 -1.23 -2.32
N ILE A 63 -2.39 -0.88 -3.57
CA ILE A 63 -2.44 0.51 -4.04
C ILE A 63 -3.45 1.32 -3.23
N GLU A 64 -4.68 0.82 -3.04
CA GLU A 64 -5.70 1.49 -2.23
C GLU A 64 -5.27 1.66 -0.77
N TRP A 65 -4.57 0.67 -0.22
CA TRP A 65 -4.06 0.73 1.14
C TRP A 65 -3.00 1.82 1.31
N TYR A 66 -2.03 1.90 0.38
CA TYR A 66 -1.00 2.95 0.38
C TYR A 66 -1.58 4.35 0.15
N LEU A 67 -2.65 4.48 -0.64
CA LEU A 67 -3.29 5.77 -0.93
C LEU A 67 -4.29 6.24 0.14
N GLY A 68 -5.03 5.32 0.78
CA GLY A 68 -6.32 5.63 1.39
C GLY A 68 -6.38 5.68 2.92
N ASP A 69 -6.09 4.57 3.61
CA ASP A 69 -6.86 4.30 4.84
C ASP A 69 -6.11 4.53 6.16
N LYS A 70 -4.78 4.36 6.21
CA LYS A 70 -4.03 4.48 7.47
C LYS A 70 -3.53 5.89 7.78
N ARG A 71 -3.26 6.71 6.77
CA ARG A 71 -2.53 7.97 6.95
C ARG A 71 -3.39 9.20 7.15
N LEU A 72 -4.46 9.42 6.41
CA LEU A 72 -5.30 10.61 6.60
C LEU A 72 -5.93 10.68 8.00
N LYS A 73 -6.35 9.54 8.57
CA LYS A 73 -6.92 9.46 9.93
C LYS A 73 -5.86 9.69 11.02
N ARG A 74 -4.68 9.07 10.90
CA ARG A 74 -3.59 9.22 11.88
C ARG A 74 -2.89 10.58 11.75
N MET A 75 -2.70 11.07 10.53
CA MET A 75 -2.13 12.38 10.23
C MET A 75 -3.08 13.49 10.65
N GLY A 76 -4.38 13.39 10.34
CA GLY A 76 -5.36 14.37 10.81
C GLY A 76 -5.35 14.50 12.34
N SER A 77 -5.31 13.38 13.07
CA SER A 77 -5.24 13.39 14.52
C SER A 77 -3.94 13.99 15.07
N ARG A 78 -2.78 13.61 14.50
CA ARG A 78 -1.47 14.12 14.95
C ARG A 78 -1.24 15.58 14.55
N LEU A 79 -1.79 16.00 13.41
CA LEU A 79 -1.71 17.36 12.91
C LEU A 79 -2.57 18.32 13.72
N LEU A 80 -3.79 17.90 14.07
CA LEU A 80 -4.60 18.64 15.04
C LEU A 80 -3.87 18.76 16.39
N GLN A 81 -3.19 17.70 16.83
CA GLN A 81 -2.52 17.71 18.13
C GLN A 81 -1.27 18.60 18.12
N GLY A 82 -0.48 18.58 17.05
CA GLY A 82 0.64 19.50 16.85
C GLY A 82 0.18 20.97 16.75
N LEU A 83 -0.89 21.23 15.99
CA LEU A 83 -1.50 22.57 15.91
C LEU A 83 -2.07 23.03 17.25
N ALA A 84 -2.74 22.15 17.99
CA ALA A 84 -3.28 22.46 19.31
C ALA A 84 -2.17 22.86 20.29
N ILE A 85 -1.04 22.14 20.28
CA ILE A 85 0.15 22.49 21.07
C ILE A 85 0.73 23.83 20.59
N ALA A 86 0.88 24.03 19.28
CA ALA A 86 1.39 25.28 18.72
C ALA A 86 0.50 26.48 19.08
N PHE A 87 -0.82 26.34 19.01
CA PHE A 87 -1.76 27.38 19.42
C PHE A 87 -1.80 27.60 20.93
N ALA A 88 -1.66 26.55 21.74
CA ALA A 88 -1.55 26.69 23.20
C ALA A 88 -0.26 27.44 23.57
N VAL A 89 0.84 27.16 22.88
CA VAL A 89 2.13 27.82 23.05
C VAL A 89 2.07 29.27 22.56
N ALA A 90 1.51 29.53 21.38
CA ALA A 90 1.34 30.90 20.87
C ALA A 90 0.37 31.71 21.76
N GLY A 91 -0.72 31.10 22.21
CA GLY A 91 -1.72 31.71 23.09
C GLY A 91 -1.19 32.06 24.47
N THR A 92 -0.14 31.36 24.95
CA THR A 92 0.58 31.70 26.20
C THR A 92 1.74 32.67 25.96
N ALA A 93 2.41 32.59 24.81
CA ALA A 93 3.53 33.48 24.46
C ALA A 93 3.10 34.93 24.19
N VAL A 94 1.92 35.15 23.57
CA VAL A 94 1.43 36.52 23.23
C VAL A 94 1.19 37.39 24.48
N PRO A 95 0.47 36.94 25.53
CA PRO A 95 0.32 37.71 26.77
C PRO A 95 1.65 37.90 27.52
N LEU A 96 2.52 36.87 27.52
CA LEU A 96 3.80 36.92 28.22
C LEU A 96 4.82 37.84 27.55
N GLY A 97 4.80 37.93 26.22
CA GLY A 97 5.60 38.90 25.47
C GLY A 97 5.19 40.34 25.78
N THR A 98 3.88 40.60 25.93
CA THR A 98 3.39 41.91 26.35
C THR A 98 3.74 42.26 27.80
N ALA A 99 3.79 41.26 28.70
CA ALA A 99 4.23 41.44 30.09
C ALA A 99 5.77 41.60 30.23
N ALA A 100 6.54 40.95 29.37
CA ALA A 100 8.01 40.98 29.37
C ALA A 100 8.60 42.29 28.80
N ALA A 101 7.83 43.05 28.01
CA ALA A 101 8.23 44.36 27.51
C ALA A 101 8.48 45.40 28.64
N GLY A 102 8.17 45.08 29.90
CA GLY A 102 8.35 45.93 31.07
C GLY A 102 9.41 45.48 32.11
N GLY A 103 10.14 44.37 31.96
CA GLY A 103 11.07 43.94 33.01
C GLY A 103 12.03 42.78 32.67
N SER A 104 13.25 42.89 33.19
CA SER A 104 14.42 41.99 33.13
C SER A 104 14.21 40.57 32.57
N GLY A 105 14.67 40.34 31.32
CA GLY A 105 15.24 39.10 30.74
C GLY A 105 14.49 37.75 30.78
N GLN A 106 13.80 37.44 31.86
CA GLN A 106 13.20 36.13 32.18
C GLN A 106 12.10 35.71 31.20
N GLY A 107 11.38 36.67 30.62
CA GLY A 107 10.28 36.41 29.67
C GLY A 107 10.76 35.86 28.32
N TRP A 108 11.98 36.19 27.90
CA TRP A 108 12.53 35.74 26.61
C TRP A 108 12.83 34.24 26.59
N GLY A 109 13.11 33.62 27.74
CA GLY A 109 13.30 32.17 27.84
C GLY A 109 12.05 31.39 27.43
N TYR A 110 10.85 31.87 27.81
CA TYR A 110 9.59 31.24 27.43
C TYR A 110 9.27 31.42 25.94
N VAL A 111 9.64 32.57 25.36
CA VAL A 111 9.53 32.82 23.92
C VAL A 111 10.45 31.87 23.14
N LEU A 112 11.69 31.69 23.58
CA LEU A 112 12.63 30.75 22.95
C LEU A 112 12.17 29.29 23.06
N LEU A 113 11.62 28.89 24.22
CA LEU A 113 11.00 27.58 24.39
C LEU A 113 9.79 27.39 23.48
N ALA A 114 8.96 28.43 23.33
CA ALA A 114 7.82 28.43 22.42
C ALA A 114 8.25 28.25 20.96
N VAL A 115 9.29 28.97 20.53
CA VAL A 115 9.87 28.85 19.19
C VAL A 115 10.46 27.45 18.98
N ALA A 116 11.22 26.91 19.95
CA ALA A 116 11.79 25.57 19.88
C ALA A 116 10.70 24.48 19.75
N ALA A 117 9.59 24.61 20.51
CA ALA A 117 8.45 23.73 20.38
C ALA A 117 7.77 23.84 19.00
N GLY A 118 7.66 25.06 18.47
CA GLY A 118 7.19 25.33 17.11
C GLY A 118 8.04 24.66 16.04
N CYS A 119 9.37 24.80 16.12
CA CYS A 119 10.32 24.14 15.21
C CYS A 119 10.18 22.62 15.25
N LYS A 120 10.11 22.02 16.45
CA LYS A 120 9.91 20.57 16.61
C LYS A 120 8.58 20.08 16.02
N GLY A 121 7.52 20.87 16.15
CA GLY A 121 6.24 20.60 15.49
C GLY A 121 6.38 20.62 13.97
N PHE A 122 7.06 21.63 13.44
CA PHE A 122 7.32 21.79 12.01
C PHE A 122 8.14 20.63 11.43
N ASP A 123 9.17 20.17 12.13
CA ASP A 123 9.97 19.00 11.73
C ASP A 123 9.12 17.73 11.69
N HIS A 124 8.22 17.55 12.66
CA HIS A 124 7.29 16.42 12.65
C HIS A 124 6.33 16.49 11.45
N PHE A 125 5.84 17.68 11.10
CA PHE A 125 4.99 17.88 9.92
C PHE A 125 5.69 17.51 8.62
N PHE A 126 6.94 17.93 8.44
CA PHE A 126 7.70 17.57 7.24
C PHE A 126 8.09 16.08 7.21
N GLY A 127 8.43 15.48 8.35
CA GLY A 127 8.64 14.02 8.44
C GLY A 127 7.39 13.20 8.11
N LEU A 128 6.21 13.71 8.47
CA LEU A 128 4.95 13.10 8.04
C LEU A 128 4.73 13.25 6.53
N SER A 129 5.11 14.39 5.95
CA SER A 129 5.00 14.65 4.50
C SER A 129 5.95 13.78 3.68
N SER A 130 7.18 13.54 4.15
CA SER A 130 8.14 12.67 3.46
C SER A 130 7.68 11.22 3.47
N ALA A 131 7.17 10.77 4.61
CA ALA A 131 6.62 9.43 4.73
C ALA A 131 5.36 9.24 3.88
N TRP A 132 4.51 10.26 3.71
CA TRP A 132 3.37 10.24 2.78
C TRP A 132 3.82 10.19 1.31
N MET A 133 4.83 10.98 0.94
CA MET A 133 5.42 10.94 -0.40
C MET A 133 6.01 9.57 -0.72
N ARG A 134 6.61 8.89 0.27
CA ARG A 134 7.09 7.51 0.12
C ARG A 134 5.95 6.54 -0.20
N ASP A 135 4.85 6.60 0.56
CA ASP A 135 3.68 5.75 0.31
C ASP A 135 3.06 6.01 -1.09
N ILE A 136 2.99 7.27 -1.52
CA ILE A 136 2.57 7.65 -2.88
C ILE A 136 3.49 7.05 -3.94
N ALA A 137 4.80 7.11 -3.73
CA ALA A 137 5.77 6.55 -4.66
C ALA A 137 5.59 5.03 -4.81
N VAL A 138 5.36 4.31 -3.71
CA VAL A 138 5.07 2.87 -3.75
C VAL A 138 3.75 2.59 -4.48
N ALA A 139 2.70 3.36 -4.21
CA ALA A 139 1.43 3.20 -4.92
C ALA A 139 1.57 3.44 -6.44
N HIS A 140 2.36 4.43 -6.86
CA HIS A 140 2.65 4.67 -8.27
C HIS A 140 3.49 3.56 -8.90
N ALA A 141 4.49 3.04 -8.19
CA ALA A 141 5.30 1.91 -8.65
C ALA A 141 4.44 0.66 -8.89
N LEU A 142 3.60 0.29 -7.92
CA LEU A 142 2.65 -0.82 -8.04
C LEU A 142 1.67 -0.62 -9.20
N ARG A 143 1.14 0.60 -9.37
CA ARG A 143 0.23 0.93 -10.46
C ARG A 143 0.90 0.82 -11.83
N SER A 144 2.16 1.25 -11.92
CA SER A 144 2.98 1.10 -13.12
C SER A 144 3.17 -0.38 -13.47
N GLU A 145 3.55 -1.21 -12.50
CA GLU A 145 3.75 -2.65 -12.71
C GLU A 145 2.46 -3.38 -13.09
N LEU A 146 1.35 -3.09 -12.41
CA LEU A 146 0.02 -3.62 -12.74
C LEU A 146 -0.37 -3.29 -14.19
N ASN A 147 -0.17 -2.03 -14.61
CA ASN A 147 -0.48 -1.63 -15.98
C ASN A 147 0.46 -2.29 -17.00
N ALA A 148 1.74 -2.46 -16.67
CA ALA A 148 2.70 -3.16 -17.53
C ALA A 148 2.27 -4.62 -17.75
N VAL A 149 1.91 -5.34 -16.68
CA VAL A 149 1.40 -6.72 -16.75
C VAL A 149 0.11 -6.82 -17.57
N ARG A 150 -0.83 -5.90 -17.38
CA ARG A 150 -2.08 -5.85 -18.15
C ARG A 150 -1.82 -5.63 -19.64
N LEU A 151 -0.90 -4.73 -19.97
CA LEU A 151 -0.52 -4.44 -21.35
C LEU A 151 0.20 -5.64 -22.00
N GLU A 152 1.11 -6.26 -21.27
CA GLU A 152 1.85 -7.45 -21.74
C GLU A 152 0.92 -8.63 -21.97
N TRP A 153 -0.05 -8.84 -21.06
CA TRP A 153 -1.11 -9.83 -21.25
C TRP A 153 -1.97 -9.54 -22.50
N ALA A 154 -2.36 -8.29 -22.71
CA ALA A 154 -3.11 -7.90 -23.90
C ALA A 154 -2.29 -8.13 -25.18
N ALA A 155 -1.00 -7.81 -25.16
CA ALA A 155 -0.09 -8.07 -26.26
C ALA A 155 0.08 -9.58 -26.54
N ASP A 156 0.09 -10.41 -25.50
CA ASP A 156 0.13 -11.86 -25.62
C ASP A 156 -1.11 -12.43 -26.30
N VAL A 157 -2.29 -11.94 -25.92
CA VAL A 157 -3.57 -12.32 -26.56
C VAL A 157 -3.55 -11.93 -28.04
N LEU A 158 -3.09 -10.71 -28.36
CA LEU A 158 -2.98 -10.26 -29.75
C LEU A 158 -1.93 -11.05 -30.55
N ARG A 159 -0.82 -11.47 -29.92
CA ARG A 159 0.24 -12.27 -30.56
C ARG A 159 -0.18 -13.71 -30.86
N ALA A 160 -1.12 -14.27 -30.10
CA ALA A 160 -1.58 -15.65 -30.29
C ALA A 160 -2.29 -15.86 -31.64
N GLY A 161 -2.79 -14.78 -32.25
CA GLY A 161 -3.29 -14.77 -33.62
C GLY A 161 -4.62 -15.52 -33.83
N PRO A 162 -5.05 -15.68 -35.09
CA PRO A 162 -6.32 -16.32 -35.43
C PRO A 162 -6.39 -17.77 -34.92
N GLY A 163 -7.49 -18.15 -34.27
CA GLY A 163 -7.68 -19.49 -33.70
C GLY A 163 -7.16 -19.68 -32.28
N ALA A 164 -6.52 -18.67 -31.67
CA ALA A 164 -6.20 -18.68 -30.24
C ALA A 164 -7.45 -18.72 -29.35
N ASP A 165 -8.55 -18.14 -29.86
CA ASP A 165 -9.84 -18.05 -29.19
C ASP A 165 -10.64 -19.37 -29.28
N ASP A 166 -10.13 -20.39 -29.99
CA ASP A 166 -10.80 -21.70 -30.11
C ASP A 166 -10.99 -22.31 -28.71
N PRO A 167 -12.23 -22.43 -28.22
CA PRO A 167 -12.50 -22.92 -26.87
C PRO A 167 -11.99 -24.35 -26.63
N HIS A 168 -11.72 -25.13 -27.68
CA HIS A 168 -11.24 -26.51 -27.59
C HIS A 168 -9.72 -26.66 -27.68
N ARG A 169 -8.98 -25.58 -27.96
CA ARG A 169 -7.51 -25.59 -28.02
C ARG A 169 -6.90 -25.41 -26.62
N LEU A 170 -5.99 -26.31 -26.23
CA LEU A 170 -5.10 -26.09 -25.08
C LEU A 170 -4.05 -25.04 -25.42
N LEU A 171 -3.67 -24.22 -24.43
CA LEU A 171 -2.50 -23.35 -24.57
C LEU A 171 -1.24 -24.20 -24.67
N GLU A 172 -0.33 -23.77 -25.53
CA GLU A 172 0.98 -24.38 -25.60
C GLU A 172 1.73 -24.19 -24.26
N PRO A 173 2.64 -25.10 -23.88
CA PRO A 173 3.38 -24.99 -22.63
C PRO A 173 4.08 -23.63 -22.47
N ALA A 174 4.70 -23.13 -23.54
CA ALA A 174 5.38 -21.83 -23.55
C ALA A 174 4.42 -20.64 -23.37
N GLU A 175 3.18 -20.71 -23.88
CA GLU A 175 2.17 -19.67 -23.67
C GLU A 175 1.72 -19.65 -22.21
N THR A 176 1.50 -20.84 -21.64
CA THR A 176 1.11 -21.01 -20.23
C THR A 176 2.20 -20.52 -19.29
N GLU A 177 3.46 -20.91 -19.52
CA GLU A 177 4.62 -20.47 -18.74
C GLU A 177 4.79 -18.96 -18.76
N ARG A 178 4.65 -18.34 -19.94
CA ARG A 178 4.73 -16.89 -20.08
C ARG A 178 3.64 -16.19 -19.27
N GLN A 179 2.39 -16.66 -19.36
CA GLN A 179 1.28 -16.10 -18.60
C GLN A 179 1.45 -16.26 -17.09
N LEU A 180 1.92 -17.43 -16.63
CA LEU A 180 2.22 -17.67 -15.22
C LEU A 180 3.38 -16.79 -14.73
N ALA A 181 4.38 -16.52 -15.56
CA ALA A 181 5.48 -15.62 -15.23
C ALA A 181 4.99 -14.18 -15.00
N LEU A 182 4.02 -13.69 -15.79
CA LEU A 182 3.41 -12.37 -15.58
C LEU A 182 2.70 -12.28 -14.22
N ILE A 183 1.92 -13.32 -13.89
CA ILE A 183 1.19 -13.41 -12.62
C ILE A 183 2.17 -13.47 -11.44
N ALA A 184 3.20 -14.32 -11.55
CA ALA A 184 4.22 -14.47 -10.52
C ALA A 184 5.01 -13.17 -10.30
N ARG A 185 5.35 -12.46 -11.38
CA ARG A 185 6.05 -11.16 -11.32
C ARG A 185 5.22 -10.12 -10.57
N LEU A 186 3.94 -9.99 -10.90
CA LEU A 186 3.05 -9.05 -10.23
C LEU A 186 2.93 -9.36 -8.72
N ALA A 187 2.67 -10.62 -8.38
CA ALA A 187 2.53 -11.05 -6.99
C ALA A 187 3.85 -10.87 -6.21
N ALA A 188 5.00 -11.11 -6.85
CA ALA A 188 6.31 -10.87 -6.25
C ALA A 188 6.60 -9.39 -6.04
N SER A 189 6.22 -8.52 -6.97
CA SER A 189 6.36 -7.06 -6.81
C SER A 189 5.59 -6.56 -5.59
N VAL A 190 4.34 -6.99 -5.42
CA VAL A 190 3.53 -6.63 -4.25
C VAL A 190 4.20 -7.09 -2.95
N ARG A 191 4.62 -8.36 -2.87
CA ARG A 191 5.35 -8.88 -1.70
C ARG A 191 6.64 -8.11 -1.43
N GLY A 192 7.43 -7.81 -2.46
CA GLY A 192 8.69 -7.10 -2.32
C GLY A 192 8.53 -5.70 -1.71
N HIS A 193 7.47 -4.98 -2.08
CA HIS A 193 7.16 -3.69 -1.45
C HIS A 193 6.77 -3.83 0.03
N ILE A 194 5.97 -4.84 0.38
CA ILE A 194 5.54 -5.11 1.76
C ILE A 194 6.72 -5.57 2.64
N GLU A 195 7.56 -6.46 2.14
CA GLU A 195 8.75 -6.95 2.83
C GLU A 195 9.79 -5.84 3.03
N GLY A 196 9.99 -5.01 2.00
CA GLY A 196 10.84 -3.83 2.08
C GLY A 196 10.38 -2.85 3.16
N GLU A 197 9.08 -2.58 3.25
CA GLU A 197 8.53 -1.74 4.32
C GLU A 197 8.74 -2.36 5.71
N THR A 198 8.62 -3.68 5.82
CA THR A 198 8.87 -4.40 7.07
C THR A 198 10.34 -4.29 7.50
N ALA A 199 11.28 -4.40 6.56
CA ALA A 199 12.70 -4.23 6.81
C ALA A 199 13.05 -2.80 7.22
N ASP A 200 12.48 -1.80 6.53
CA ASP A 200 12.63 -0.38 6.87
C ASP A 200 12.15 -0.11 8.31
N TRP A 201 10.98 -0.65 8.69
CA TRP A 201 10.44 -0.49 10.05
C TRP A 201 11.33 -1.15 11.10
N GLN A 202 11.88 -2.32 10.82
CA GLN A 202 12.82 -2.99 11.74
C GLN A 202 14.08 -2.16 11.94
N ALA A 203 14.65 -1.61 10.85
CA ALA A 203 15.83 -0.76 10.92
C ALA A 203 15.57 0.53 11.72
N GLU A 204 14.46 1.22 11.44
CA GLU A 204 14.06 2.44 12.17
C GLU A 204 13.86 2.13 13.67
N PHE A 205 13.21 1.02 13.99
CA PHE A 205 12.99 0.61 15.38
C PHE A 205 14.30 0.29 16.11
N SER A 206 15.21 -0.47 15.48
CA SER A 206 16.52 -0.78 16.04
C SER A 206 17.37 0.47 16.27
N SER A 207 17.32 1.44 15.35
CA SER A 207 18.02 2.72 15.51
C SER A 207 17.47 3.53 16.70
N SER A 208 16.14 3.63 16.82
CA SER A 208 15.47 4.34 17.92
C SER A 208 15.80 3.72 19.28
N LEU A 209 15.85 2.38 19.36
CA LEU A 209 16.27 1.69 20.59
C LEU A 209 17.73 1.97 20.96
N SER A 210 18.62 2.09 19.97
CA SER A 210 20.04 2.37 20.20
C SER A 210 20.26 3.79 20.71
N GLU A 211 19.52 4.77 20.16
CA GLU A 211 19.53 6.16 20.65
C GLU A 211 19.05 6.26 22.11
N LEU A 212 17.98 5.54 22.46
CA LEU A 212 17.47 5.48 23.84
C LEU A 212 18.48 4.87 24.83
N HIS A 213 19.19 3.81 24.43
CA HIS A 213 20.24 3.21 25.27
C HIS A 213 21.48 4.12 25.40
N GLY A 214 21.84 4.85 24.34
CA GLY A 214 22.92 5.85 24.35
C GLY A 214 22.62 7.02 25.30
N GLN A 215 21.37 7.47 25.36
CA GLN A 215 20.93 8.52 26.29
C GLN A 215 20.83 8.05 27.76
N GLY A 216 20.71 6.74 28.00
CA GLY A 216 20.65 6.14 29.34
C GLY A 216 21.99 6.07 30.08
N THR A 217 23.12 6.34 29.40
CA THR A 217 24.44 6.38 30.03
C THR A 217 24.72 7.80 30.54
N LEU A 218 24.15 8.14 31.69
CA LEU A 218 24.51 9.37 32.39
C LEU A 218 26.01 9.34 32.74
N PRO A 219 26.78 10.43 32.51
CA PRO A 219 28.17 10.50 32.94
C PRO A 219 28.21 10.29 34.45
N GLY A 220 29.03 9.32 34.87
CA GLY A 220 29.24 8.99 36.27
C GLY A 220 29.50 10.25 37.08
N VAL A 221 28.64 10.50 38.06
CA VAL A 221 28.94 11.43 39.14
C VAL A 221 30.03 10.76 39.97
N ASP A 222 31.28 11.00 39.61
CA ASP A 222 32.41 10.70 40.48
C ASP A 222 32.26 11.58 41.74
N ARG A 223 32.15 10.89 42.88
CA ARG A 223 32.01 11.46 44.22
C ARG A 223 33.37 11.59 44.89
#